data_AF-A0A9J5YWP6-F1
#
_entry.id   AF-A0A9J5YWP6-F1
#
_cell.length_a   1.000
_cell.length_b   1.000
_cell.length_c   1.000
_cell.angle_alpha   90.00
_cell.angle_beta   90.00
_cell.angle_gamma   90.00
#
_symmetry.space_group_name_H-M   'P 1'
#
loop_
_entity.id
_entity.type
_entity.pdbx_description
1 polymer ?
#
loop_
_entity_poly.entity_id
_entity_poly.type
_entity_poly.pdbx_seq_one_letter_code
_entity_poly.pdbx_strand_id
1 'polypeptide(L)'
;MTYFYMSCASSWIKLNSNISIDCSLLLVKLIIVISVVIVEIARESEYTAWTLVNGYALNHVTISTHRLASNLRSIGNLNQCIKENGFNLNSEGGILKVSPDGLLLQSSTVADSISFEFSDGTTEAVPCSYIEFAERLVLPQYKDLPTEKVEEFHRRDGFEVGNADKIFESTSKDQLTRCAA
;
A
#
# COMPACT_ATOMS: atom_id res chain seq x y z
N MET A 1 29.54 1.42 8.37
CA MET A 1 28.23 1.09 7.79
C MET A 1 27.90 -0.32 8.28
N THR A 2 27.05 -0.41 9.29
CA THR A 2 26.79 -1.65 10.02
C THR A 2 25.81 -2.48 9.21
N TYR A 3 26.29 -3.56 8.61
CA TYR A 3 25.43 -4.58 8.02
C TYR A 3 24.72 -5.31 9.17
N PHE A 4 23.42 -5.11 9.32
CA PHE A 4 22.60 -6.01 10.15
C PHE A 4 22.42 -7.31 9.38
N TYR A 5 23.37 -8.22 9.55
CA TYR A 5 23.18 -9.63 9.23
C TYR A 5 22.27 -10.20 10.33
N MET A 6 20.96 -10.21 10.08
CA MET A 6 20.03 -10.90 10.96
C MET A 6 20.19 -12.40 10.69
N SER A 7 21.12 -13.03 11.41
CA SER A 7 21.20 -14.49 11.51
C SER A 7 19.88 -14.97 12.12
N CYS A 8 18.95 -15.38 11.25
CA CYS A 8 17.69 -15.99 11.67
C CYS A 8 17.98 -17.43 12.09
N ALA A 9 18.43 -17.61 13.32
CA ALA A 9 18.55 -18.91 13.97
C ALA A 9 17.19 -19.35 14.56
N SER A 10 16.17 -19.46 13.72
CA SER A 10 14.96 -20.29 13.92
C SER A 10 14.03 -20.09 12.73
N SER A 11 13.91 -21.13 11.90
CA SER A 11 13.30 -21.09 10.58
C SER A 11 11.77 -20.98 10.57
N TRP A 12 11.08 -20.68 11.67
CA TRP A 12 9.62 -20.75 11.75
C TRP A 12 8.98 -19.52 12.41
N ILE A 13 8.00 -18.88 11.74
CA ILE A 13 7.05 -17.95 12.36
C ILE A 13 5.82 -18.72 12.80
N LYS A 14 5.54 -18.75 14.11
CA LYS A 14 4.28 -19.27 14.65
C LYS A 14 3.22 -18.16 14.62
N LEU A 15 2.15 -18.36 13.84
CA LEU A 15 1.01 -17.44 13.81
C LEU A 15 0.01 -17.79 14.93
N ASN A 16 -0.23 -19.07 15.18
CA ASN A 16 -1.03 -19.55 16.32
C ASN A 16 -0.61 -20.99 16.71
N SER A 17 -1.37 -21.65 17.58
CA SER A 17 -1.01 -22.99 18.09
C SER A 17 -0.86 -24.05 16.99
N ASN A 18 -1.49 -23.83 15.83
CA ASN A 18 -1.62 -24.84 14.77
C ASN A 18 -0.93 -24.43 13.45
N ILE A 19 -0.44 -23.19 13.34
CA ILE A 19 0.13 -22.66 12.09
C ILE A 19 1.56 -22.16 12.34
N SER A 20 2.52 -22.79 11.65
CA SER A 20 3.90 -22.35 11.57
C SER A 20 4.33 -22.18 10.11
N ILE A 21 4.96 -21.06 9.78
CA ILE A 21 5.46 -20.75 8.43
C ILE A 21 6.98 -20.88 8.43
N ASP A 22 7.54 -21.69 7.54
CA ASP A 22 9.00 -21.77 7.36
C ASP A 22 9.52 -20.55 6.59
N CYS A 23 10.31 -19.71 7.24
CA CYS A 23 10.81 -18.47 6.66
C CYS A 23 11.89 -18.69 5.59
N SER A 24 12.53 -19.86 5.54
CA SER A 24 13.54 -20.16 4.53
C SER A 24 12.94 -20.35 3.13
N LEU A 25 11.64 -20.62 3.05
CA LEU A 25 10.89 -20.80 1.79
C LEU A 25 10.41 -19.49 1.16
N LEU A 26 10.53 -18.34 1.84
CA LEU A 26 10.12 -17.03 1.31
C LEU A 26 11.02 -16.50 0.17
N LEU A 27 12.25 -17.01 0.06
CA LEU A 27 13.24 -16.52 -0.92
C LEU A 27 13.16 -17.19 -2.31
N VAL A 28 12.34 -18.24 -2.43
CA VAL A 28 12.09 -18.95 -3.69
C VAL A 28 10.57 -18.96 -3.85
N LYS A 29 10.01 -18.88 -5.06
CA LYS A 29 8.57 -19.11 -5.32
C LYS A 29 8.16 -20.57 -5.02
N LEU A 30 8.51 -21.07 -3.83
CA LEU A 30 8.40 -22.44 -3.37
C LEU A 30 7.54 -22.54 -2.11
N ILE A 31 6.79 -21.48 -1.77
CA ILE A 31 5.69 -21.61 -0.82
C ILE A 31 4.57 -22.30 -1.58
N ILE A 32 4.29 -23.54 -1.20
CA ILE A 32 3.05 -24.23 -1.57
C ILE A 32 1.93 -23.46 -0.85
N VAL A 33 1.29 -22.54 -1.57
CA VAL A 33 0.19 -21.74 -1.02
C VAL A 33 -1.09 -22.55 -1.13
N ILE A 34 -1.63 -22.99 -0.01
CA ILE A 34 -2.91 -23.72 0.09
C ILE A 34 -4.01 -22.69 0.41
N SER A 35 -5.15 -22.78 -0.28
CA SER A 35 -6.23 -21.79 -0.20
C SER A 35 -6.73 -21.61 1.25
N VAL A 36 -7.00 -22.71 1.94
CA VAL A 36 -7.51 -22.73 3.32
C VAL A 36 -6.53 -22.06 4.29
N VAL A 37 -5.23 -22.23 4.07
CA VAL A 37 -4.19 -21.61 4.90
C VAL A 37 -4.19 -20.09 4.70
N ILE A 38 -4.31 -19.62 3.45
CA ILE A 38 -4.40 -18.19 3.16
C ILE A 38 -5.65 -17.55 3.75
N VAL A 39 -6.79 -18.24 3.70
CA VAL A 39 -8.03 -17.73 4.30
C VAL A 39 -7.87 -17.50 5.80
N GLU A 40 -7.21 -18.43 6.50
CA GLU A 40 -6.97 -18.29 7.94
C GLU A 40 -5.96 -17.18 8.24
N ILE A 41 -4.87 -17.11 7.48
CA ILE A 41 -3.87 -16.04 7.63
C ILE A 41 -4.49 -14.67 7.36
N ALA A 42 -5.36 -14.55 6.37
CA ALA A 42 -6.02 -13.29 6.05
C ALA A 42 -6.95 -12.80 7.18
N ARG A 43 -7.48 -13.69 8.03
CA ARG A 43 -8.27 -13.30 9.21
C ARG A 43 -7.42 -12.67 10.30
N GLU A 44 -6.16 -13.11 10.41
CA GLU A 44 -5.21 -12.61 11.41
C GLU A 44 -4.42 -11.39 10.89
N SER A 45 -4.06 -11.41 9.61
CA SER A 45 -3.22 -10.40 8.96
C SER A 45 -3.39 -10.44 7.44
N GLU A 46 -4.17 -9.51 6.91
CA GLU A 46 -4.32 -9.33 5.46
C GLU A 46 -2.98 -9.00 4.77
N TYR A 47 -2.09 -8.28 5.46
CA TYR A 47 -0.74 -8.02 4.98
C TYR A 47 0.06 -9.31 4.77
N THR A 48 0.03 -10.23 5.75
CA THR A 48 0.75 -11.51 5.65
C THR A 48 0.18 -12.36 4.52
N ALA A 49 -1.15 -12.39 4.37
CA ALA A 49 -1.79 -13.07 3.26
C ALA A 49 -1.36 -12.48 1.89
N TRP A 50 -1.34 -11.14 1.78
CA TRP A 50 -0.88 -10.45 0.57
C TRP A 50 0.58 -10.80 0.25
N THR A 51 1.48 -10.79 1.24
CA THR A 51 2.90 -11.12 1.05
C THR A 51 3.10 -12.59 0.64
N LEU A 52 2.31 -13.52 1.16
CA LEU A 52 2.45 -14.94 0.80
C LEU A 52 2.04 -15.21 -0.66
N VAL A 53 1.05 -14.47 -1.16
CA VAL A 53 0.56 -14.61 -2.54
C VAL A 53 1.41 -13.81 -3.54
N ASN A 54 1.77 -12.58 -3.19
CA ASN A 54 2.46 -11.64 -4.10
C ASN A 54 3.99 -11.66 -3.95
N GLY A 55 4.53 -12.22 -2.86
CA GLY A 55 5.96 -12.28 -2.57
C GLY A 55 6.61 -10.89 -2.49
N TYR A 56 7.72 -10.71 -3.20
CA TYR A 56 8.46 -9.45 -3.30
C TYR A 56 7.97 -8.54 -4.44
N ALA A 57 6.75 -8.78 -4.96
CA ALA A 57 6.16 -7.86 -5.92
C ALA A 57 6.06 -6.45 -5.31
N LEU A 58 6.17 -5.44 -6.16
CA LEU A 58 6.01 -4.06 -5.75
C LEU A 58 4.57 -3.83 -5.28
N ASN A 59 4.39 -3.48 -4.02
CA ASN A 59 3.04 -3.29 -3.46
C ASN A 59 2.35 -2.04 -4.03
N HIS A 60 3.08 -0.94 -4.17
CA HIS A 60 2.59 0.26 -4.84
C HIS A 60 3.74 1.14 -5.33
N VAL A 61 3.39 2.07 -6.21
CA VAL A 61 4.17 3.26 -6.52
C VAL A 61 3.40 4.48 -6.05
N THR A 62 4.13 5.54 -5.71
CA THR A 62 3.53 6.82 -5.30
C THR A 62 3.82 7.89 -6.34
N ILE A 63 2.77 8.47 -6.91
CA ILE A 63 2.88 9.62 -7.81
C ILE A 63 2.91 10.89 -6.98
N SER A 64 3.99 11.66 -7.14
CA SER A 64 4.13 13.00 -6.57
C SER A 64 3.27 13.99 -7.35
N THR A 65 2.09 14.32 -6.82
CA THR A 65 1.11 15.14 -7.53
C THR A 65 1.66 16.54 -7.78
N HIS A 66 2.33 17.14 -6.79
CA HIS A 66 2.90 18.49 -6.86
C HIS A 66 3.90 18.70 -7.99
N ARG A 67 4.38 17.63 -8.65
CA ARG A 67 5.29 17.68 -9.81
C ARG A 67 4.60 17.57 -11.17
N LEU A 68 3.31 17.27 -11.24
CA LEU A 68 2.57 17.13 -12.50
C LEU A 68 2.47 18.45 -13.26
N ALA A 69 2.39 18.48 -14.59
CA ALA A 69 2.44 19.73 -15.36
C ALA A 69 1.10 20.51 -15.46
N SER A 70 0.03 20.07 -14.78
CA SER A 70 -1.34 20.58 -14.96
C SER A 70 -2.05 20.94 -13.65
N ASN A 71 -3.33 21.26 -13.71
CA ASN A 71 -4.22 21.43 -12.56
C ASN A 71 -4.32 20.17 -11.67
N LEU A 72 -3.86 19.01 -12.14
CA LEU A 72 -3.75 17.77 -11.38
C LEU A 72 -2.64 17.80 -10.32
N ARG A 73 -1.87 18.89 -10.21
CA ARG A 73 -0.92 19.09 -9.10
C ARG A 73 -1.58 19.01 -7.73
N SER A 74 -2.81 19.53 -7.65
CA SER A 74 -3.63 19.38 -6.45
C SER A 74 -4.20 17.98 -6.40
N ILE A 75 -3.94 17.28 -5.30
CA ILE A 75 -4.43 15.92 -5.07
C ILE A 75 -5.96 15.84 -5.06
N GLY A 76 -6.65 16.92 -4.66
CA GLY A 76 -8.11 17.00 -4.74
C GLY A 76 -8.62 16.90 -6.18
N ASN A 77 -8.03 17.68 -7.09
CA ASN A 77 -8.36 17.63 -8.52
C ASN A 77 -7.99 16.29 -9.14
N LEU A 78 -6.84 15.73 -8.77
CA LEU A 78 -6.42 14.41 -9.24
C LEU A 78 -7.40 13.31 -8.79
N ASN A 79 -7.81 13.32 -7.52
CA ASN A 79 -8.79 12.37 -7.00
C ASN A 79 -10.14 12.45 -7.72
N GLN A 80 -10.58 13.66 -8.07
CA GLN A 80 -11.79 13.84 -8.88
C GLN A 80 -11.62 13.23 -10.27
N CYS A 81 -10.52 13.55 -10.96
CA CYS A 81 -10.21 13.00 -12.28
C CYS A 81 -10.16 11.47 -12.27
N ILE A 82 -9.51 10.86 -11.28
CA ILE A 82 -9.42 9.39 -11.13
C ILE A 82 -10.82 8.76 -11.03
N LYS A 83 -11.70 9.33 -10.19
CA LYS A 83 -13.08 8.87 -10.04
C LYS A 83 -13.91 9.04 -11.32
N GLU A 84 -13.77 10.17 -12.00
CA GLU A 84 -14.47 10.43 -13.27
C GLU A 84 -14.04 9.47 -14.39
N ASN A 85 -12.82 8.94 -14.32
CA ASN A 85 -12.33 7.90 -15.23
C ASN A 85 -12.69 6.47 -14.79
N GLY A 86 -13.53 6.31 -13.76
CA GLY A 86 -14.08 5.02 -13.34
C GLY A 86 -13.19 4.23 -12.38
N PHE A 87 -12.15 4.83 -11.81
CA PHE A 87 -11.31 4.16 -10.81
C PHE A 87 -11.77 4.48 -9.40
N ASN A 88 -11.76 3.45 -8.54
CA ASN A 88 -12.12 3.58 -7.14
C ASN A 88 -10.93 4.00 -6.28
N LEU A 89 -11.19 4.91 -5.34
CA LEU A 89 -10.20 5.35 -4.37
C LEU A 89 -10.46 4.71 -3.00
N ASN A 90 -9.39 4.38 -2.27
CA ASN A 90 -9.48 3.83 -0.93
C ASN A 90 -10.22 4.82 -0.01
N SER A 91 -11.33 4.36 0.54
CA SER A 91 -12.27 5.14 1.36
C SER A 91 -12.02 5.06 2.87
N GLU A 92 -11.12 4.18 3.33
CA GLU A 92 -10.85 3.96 4.76
C GLU A 92 -10.22 5.20 5.38
N GLY A 93 -10.80 5.75 6.45
CA GLY A 93 -10.39 7.04 7.01
C GLY A 93 -10.68 8.26 6.11
N GLY A 94 -11.53 8.10 5.08
CA GLY A 94 -11.81 9.10 4.05
C GLY A 94 -10.86 8.99 2.85
N ILE A 95 -11.25 9.50 1.67
CA ILE A 95 -10.44 9.38 0.44
C ILE A 95 -9.08 10.07 0.60
N LEU A 96 -9.06 11.24 1.24
CA LEU A 96 -7.86 12.05 1.43
C LEU A 96 -7.39 11.91 2.87
N LYS A 97 -6.21 11.33 3.05
CA LYS A 97 -5.51 11.22 4.33
C LYS A 97 -4.60 12.43 4.47
N VAL A 98 -4.68 13.11 5.59
CA VAL A 98 -3.93 14.35 5.84
C VAL A 98 -3.14 14.16 7.13
N SER A 99 -1.84 14.41 7.06
CA SER A 99 -0.98 14.35 8.24
C SER A 99 -1.41 15.38 9.30
N PRO A 100 -1.08 15.17 10.59
CA PRO A 100 -1.44 16.11 11.65
C PRO A 100 -0.90 17.54 11.44
N ASP A 101 0.24 17.68 10.78
CA ASP A 101 0.83 18.98 10.41
C ASP A 101 0.15 19.63 9.18
N GLY A 102 -0.72 18.89 8.48
CA GLY A 102 -1.41 19.33 7.28
C GLY A 102 -0.54 19.38 6.02
N LEU A 103 0.73 18.92 6.08
CA LEU A 103 1.72 19.13 5.02
C LEU A 103 1.93 17.91 4.12
N LEU A 104 1.40 16.75 4.48
CA LEU A 104 1.40 15.54 3.67
C LEU A 104 -0.03 15.08 3.44
N LEU A 105 -0.46 15.13 2.18
CA LEU A 105 -1.76 14.68 1.74
C LEU A 105 -1.60 13.45 0.87
N GLN A 106 -2.36 12.41 1.14
CA GLN A 106 -2.24 11.12 0.46
C GLN A 106 -3.61 10.55 0.09
N SER A 107 -3.68 9.88 -1.04
CA SER A 107 -4.80 9.03 -1.47
C SER A 107 -4.25 7.84 -2.25
N SER A 108 -5.07 6.82 -2.44
CA SER A 108 -4.68 5.64 -3.22
C SER A 108 -5.87 5.07 -3.96
N THR A 109 -5.61 4.38 -5.07
CA THR A 109 -6.63 3.52 -5.67
C THR A 109 -6.92 2.33 -4.75
N VAL A 110 -8.10 1.73 -4.91
CA VAL A 110 -8.30 0.35 -4.44
C VAL A 110 -7.43 -0.57 -5.31
N ALA A 111 -6.83 -1.59 -4.71
CA ALA A 111 -5.98 -2.53 -5.44
C ALA A 111 -6.77 -3.31 -6.49
N ASP A 112 -6.09 -3.65 -7.58
CA ASP A 112 -6.65 -4.61 -8.53
C ASP A 112 -6.69 -6.02 -7.90
N SER A 113 -7.52 -6.89 -8.46
CA SER A 113 -7.54 -8.31 -8.12
C SER A 113 -7.23 -9.17 -9.32
N ILE A 114 -6.48 -10.26 -9.09
CA ILE A 114 -6.20 -11.27 -10.12
C ILE A 114 -6.72 -12.63 -9.69
N SER A 115 -7.01 -13.49 -10.67
CA SER A 115 -7.29 -14.90 -10.42
C SER A 115 -5.98 -15.62 -10.06
N PHE A 116 -5.95 -16.30 -8.92
CA PHE A 116 -4.80 -17.04 -8.43
C PHE A 116 -5.17 -18.51 -8.17
N GLU A 117 -4.47 -19.42 -8.82
CA GLU A 117 -4.62 -20.86 -8.61
C GLU A 117 -3.68 -21.32 -7.49
N PHE A 118 -4.28 -21.75 -6.38
CA PHE A 118 -3.59 -22.33 -5.25
C PHE A 118 -3.11 -23.75 -5.54
N SER A 119 -2.15 -24.22 -4.73
CA SER A 119 -1.56 -25.55 -4.87
C SER A 119 -2.53 -26.72 -4.65
N ASP A 120 -3.68 -26.48 -4.03
CA ASP A 120 -4.76 -27.46 -3.87
C ASP A 120 -5.75 -27.48 -5.06
N GLY A 121 -5.46 -26.72 -6.12
CA GLY A 121 -6.29 -26.60 -7.33
C GLY A 121 -7.44 -25.61 -7.19
N THR A 122 -7.60 -24.96 -6.03
CA THR A 122 -8.61 -23.91 -5.84
C THR A 122 -8.18 -22.64 -6.54
N THR A 123 -9.10 -21.96 -7.22
CA THR A 123 -8.84 -20.65 -7.83
C THR A 123 -9.68 -19.59 -7.14
N GLU A 124 -9.04 -18.53 -6.64
CA GLU A 124 -9.72 -17.39 -6.02
C GLU A 124 -9.18 -16.06 -6.54
N ALA A 125 -9.96 -14.99 -6.38
CA ALA A 125 -9.49 -13.64 -6.60
C ALA A 125 -8.63 -13.17 -5.41
N VAL A 126 -7.44 -12.64 -5.68
CA VAL A 126 -6.51 -12.12 -4.68
C VAL A 126 -6.10 -10.68 -4.99
N PRO A 127 -5.93 -9.81 -3.98
CA PRO A 127 -5.44 -8.45 -4.19
C PRO A 127 -4.00 -8.43 -4.69
N CYS A 128 -3.74 -7.51 -5.62
CA CYS A 128 -2.40 -7.19 -6.11
C CYS A 128 -1.96 -5.80 -5.62
N SER A 129 -1.32 -5.04 -6.49
CA SER A 129 -0.78 -3.72 -6.19
C SER A 129 -1.84 -2.63 -6.34
N TYR A 130 -1.57 -1.47 -5.77
CA TYR A 130 -2.34 -0.24 -6.00
C TYR A 130 -1.41 0.90 -6.39
N ILE A 131 -2.00 2.04 -6.77
CA ILE A 131 -1.25 3.28 -7.02
C ILE A 131 -1.61 4.28 -5.91
N GLU A 132 -0.58 4.86 -5.31
CA GLU A 132 -0.71 5.94 -4.34
C GLU A 132 -0.43 7.29 -5.01
N PHE A 133 -1.03 8.34 -4.47
CA PHE A 133 -0.82 9.72 -4.86
C PHE A 133 -0.48 10.53 -3.62
N ALA A 134 0.56 11.35 -3.68
CA ALA A 134 0.99 12.17 -2.56
C ALA A 134 1.26 13.62 -2.98
N GLU A 135 0.71 14.56 -2.23
CA GLU A 135 1.02 15.98 -2.30
C GLU A 135 1.80 16.38 -1.06
N ARG A 136 3.03 16.87 -1.25
CA ARG A 136 3.88 17.38 -0.17
C ARG A 136 3.86 18.90 -0.22
N LEU A 137 3.33 19.54 0.82
CA LEU A 137 3.27 20.99 0.90
C LEU A 137 4.61 21.59 1.34
N VAL A 138 4.78 22.87 1.02
CA VAL A 138 5.96 23.66 1.35
C VAL A 138 6.02 23.86 2.87
N LEU A 139 7.20 23.65 3.45
CA LEU A 139 7.42 23.83 4.87
C LEU A 139 7.23 25.31 5.27
N PRO A 140 6.73 25.61 6.49
CA PRO A 140 6.39 26.97 6.90
C PRO A 140 7.53 27.99 6.74
N GLN A 141 8.79 27.58 6.93
CA GLN A 141 9.96 28.45 6.78
C GLN A 141 10.24 28.88 5.32
N TYR A 142 9.62 28.23 4.34
CA TYR A 142 9.77 28.53 2.91
C TYR A 142 8.47 29.06 2.28
N LYS A 143 7.47 29.42 3.08
CA LYS A 143 6.14 29.86 2.60
C LYS A 143 6.18 31.05 1.64
N ASP A 144 7.17 31.94 1.80
CA ASP A 144 7.33 33.16 1.02
C ASP A 144 8.24 32.94 -0.21
N LEU A 145 8.72 31.70 -0.42
CA LEU A 145 9.53 31.35 -1.58
C LEU A 145 8.64 31.34 -2.83
N PRO A 146 9.03 32.01 -3.92
CA PRO A 146 8.28 31.94 -5.17
C PRO A 146 8.13 30.49 -5.64
N THR A 147 6.94 30.10 -6.10
CA THR A 147 6.60 28.72 -6.46
C THR A 147 7.60 28.10 -7.45
N GLU A 148 8.12 28.89 -8.38
CA GLU A 148 9.11 28.49 -9.37
C GLU A 148 10.50 28.16 -8.79
N LYS A 149 10.78 28.59 -7.54
CA LYS A 149 12.01 28.29 -6.80
C LYS A 149 11.82 27.16 -5.77
N VAL A 150 10.60 26.65 -5.60
CA VAL A 150 10.31 25.57 -4.65
C VAL A 150 10.85 24.24 -5.19
N GLU A 151 11.95 23.81 -4.61
CA GLU A 151 12.50 22.44 -4.76
C GLU A 151 11.97 21.45 -3.70
N GLU A 152 12.24 20.16 -3.89
CA GLU A 152 11.68 19.08 -3.06
C GLU A 152 12.08 19.18 -1.58
N PHE A 153 13.31 19.62 -1.28
CA PHE A 153 13.77 19.78 0.10
C PHE A 153 13.07 20.92 0.85
N HIS A 154 12.35 21.80 0.14
CA HIS A 154 11.50 22.82 0.76
C HIS A 154 10.14 22.26 1.18
N ARG A 155 9.82 21.00 0.87
CA ARG A 155 8.55 20.35 1.14
C ARG A 155 8.67 19.39 2.31
N ARG A 156 7.52 19.01 2.89
CA ARG A 156 7.46 17.99 3.94
C ARG A 156 8.00 16.65 3.43
N ASP A 157 9.16 16.26 3.93
CA ASP A 157 9.78 14.97 3.67
C ASP A 157 9.27 13.89 4.64
N GLY A 158 9.53 12.60 4.38
CA GLY A 158 9.17 11.48 5.23
C GLY A 158 7.73 10.99 5.07
N PHE A 159 7.28 10.16 6.02
CA PHE A 159 5.96 9.53 6.03
C PHE A 159 5.18 9.94 7.29
N GLU A 160 3.89 9.61 7.32
CA GLU A 160 3.06 9.76 8.50
C GLU A 160 2.37 8.44 8.83
N VAL A 161 2.58 7.93 10.04
CA VAL A 161 2.12 6.60 10.46
C VAL A 161 0.60 6.47 10.32
N GLY A 162 -0.15 7.47 10.81
CA GLY A 162 -1.62 7.44 10.73
C GLY A 162 -2.16 7.43 9.31
N ASN A 163 -1.45 8.05 8.35
CA ASN A 163 -1.83 7.97 6.95
C ASN A 163 -1.47 6.59 6.37
N ALA A 164 -0.25 6.11 6.65
CA ALA A 164 0.25 4.83 6.15
C ALA A 164 -0.65 3.66 6.58
N ASP A 165 -1.06 3.63 7.84
CA ASP A 165 -1.97 2.61 8.40
C ASP A 165 -3.25 2.50 7.56
N LYS A 166 -3.81 3.63 7.12
CA LYS A 166 -5.03 3.67 6.31
C LYS A 166 -4.80 3.36 4.83
N ILE A 167 -3.60 3.62 4.32
CA ILE A 167 -3.22 3.32 2.93
C ILE A 167 -2.93 1.82 2.75
N PHE A 168 -2.40 1.13 3.76
CA PHE A 168 -2.22 -0.33 3.72
C PHE A 168 -3.54 -1.08 3.47
N GLU A 169 -4.66 -0.51 3.90
CA GLU A 169 -6.00 -1.06 3.67
C GLU A 169 -6.45 -1.01 2.21
N SER A 170 -5.66 -0.45 1.29
CA SER A 170 -5.98 -0.41 -0.15
C SER A 170 -6.06 -1.81 -0.78
N THR A 171 -5.40 -2.81 -0.17
CA THR A 171 -5.48 -4.22 -0.55
C THR A 171 -6.50 -5.00 0.27
N SER A 172 -7.27 -4.33 1.13
CA SER A 172 -8.18 -5.03 2.05
C SER A 172 -9.40 -5.61 1.35
N LYS A 173 -9.92 -6.73 1.87
CA LYS A 173 -11.18 -7.31 1.36
C LYS A 173 -12.35 -6.33 1.39
N ASP A 174 -12.42 -5.50 2.43
CA ASP A 174 -13.48 -4.51 2.57
C ASP A 174 -13.41 -3.42 1.50
N GLN A 175 -12.21 -2.98 1.09
CA GLN A 175 -12.08 -2.03 -0.03
C GLN A 175 -12.45 -2.69 -1.37
N LEU A 176 -12.01 -3.92 -1.61
CA LEU A 176 -12.28 -4.65 -2.86
C LEU A 176 -13.78 -4.94 -3.07
N THR A 177 -14.48 -5.34 -2.01
CA THR A 177 -15.90 -5.71 -2.07
C THR A 177 -16.81 -4.49 -2.23
N ARG A 178 -16.45 -3.33 -1.66
CA ARG A 178 -17.18 -2.06 -1.87
C ARG A 178 -17.16 -1.57 -3.31
N CYS A 179 -16.15 -1.95 -4.08
CA CYS A 179 -16.03 -1.61 -5.50
C CYS A 179 -16.83 -2.54 -6.43
N ALA A 180 -17.21 -3.73 -5.95
CA ALA A 180 -17.90 -4.75 -6.74
C ALA A 180 -19.44 -4.66 -6.64
N ALA A 181 -19.97 -3.75 -5.82
CA ALA A 181 -21.39 -3.48 -5.63
C ALA A 181 -21.83 -2.20 -6.35
#